data_AF-A0A3S9FVN0-F1
#
_entry.id   AF-A0A3S9FVN0-F1
#
_cell.length_a   1.000
_cell.length_b   1.000
_cell.length_c   1.000
_cell.angle_alpha   90.00
_cell.angle_beta   90.00
_cell.angle_gamma   90.00
#
_symmetry.space_group_name_H-M   'P 1'
#
loop_
_entity.id
_entity.type
_entity.pdbx_description
1 polymer ?
#
loop_
_entity_poly.entity_id
_entity_poly.type
_entity_poly.pdbx_seq_one_letter_code
_entity_poly.pdbx_strand_id
1 'polypeptide(L)'
;MSEKTLTAFGSACREIRMARKLRMIDQAKEFKCSPSFISAVETGGKQVPEGYVDSFGNWLNLDLVTRKHLQALADARINVIRFTPINKERAALARRLFRKINKMSPDEIRKLDADLPGDER
;
A
#
# COMPACT_ATOMS: atom_id res chain seq x y z
N MET A 1 -4.43 18.67 -11.00
CA MET A 1 -3.85 17.89 -9.87
C MET A 1 -4.13 16.43 -10.15
N SER A 2 -3.10 15.57 -10.17
CA SER A 2 -3.26 14.17 -10.54
C SER A 2 -4.11 13.43 -9.48
N GLU A 3 -5.26 12.94 -9.87
CA GLU A 3 -6.18 12.21 -9.01
C GLU A 3 -5.57 10.84 -8.69
N LYS A 4 -4.91 10.72 -7.53
CA LYS A 4 -4.37 9.43 -7.09
C LYS A 4 -5.51 8.51 -6.70
N THR A 5 -5.63 7.38 -7.38
CA THR A 5 -6.58 6.30 -7.03
C THR A 5 -6.33 5.83 -5.61
N LEU A 6 -7.38 5.78 -4.79
CA LEU A 6 -7.31 5.24 -3.44
C LEU A 6 -7.17 3.72 -3.47
N THR A 7 -6.44 3.17 -2.50
CA THR A 7 -6.42 1.73 -2.24
C THR A 7 -7.73 1.29 -1.61
N ALA A 8 -8.05 -0.01 -1.61
CA ALA A 8 -9.22 -0.53 -0.89
C ALA A 8 -9.21 -0.11 0.60
N PHE A 9 -8.04 -0.20 1.25
CA PHE A 9 -7.84 0.31 2.61
C PHE A 9 -8.13 1.82 2.72
N GLY A 10 -7.54 2.63 1.82
CA GLY A 10 -7.73 4.07 1.81
C GLY A 10 -9.16 4.51 1.56
N SER A 11 -9.87 3.83 0.65
CA SER A 11 -11.29 4.04 0.39
C SER A 11 -12.12 3.75 1.63
N ALA A 12 -11.91 2.59 2.27
CA ALA A 12 -12.62 2.23 3.50
C ALA A 12 -12.39 3.24 4.63
N CYS A 13 -11.14 3.66 4.87
CA CYS A 13 -10.85 4.70 5.86
C CYS A 13 -11.53 6.04 5.52
N ARG A 14 -11.55 6.42 4.24
CA ARG A 14 -12.23 7.66 3.79
C ARG A 14 -13.74 7.59 3.97
N GLU A 15 -14.37 6.47 3.62
CA GLU A 15 -15.81 6.27 3.80
C GLU A 15 -16.20 6.40 5.28
N ILE A 16 -15.46 5.75 6.18
CA ILE A 16 -15.69 5.85 7.63
C ILE A 16 -15.54 7.30 8.10
N ARG A 17 -14.49 8.03 7.65
CA ARG A 17 -14.33 9.45 8.00
C ARG A 17 -15.50 10.30 7.51
N MET A 18 -15.92 10.11 6.26
CA MET A 18 -17.04 10.87 5.66
C MET A 18 -18.35 10.61 6.39
N ALA A 19 -18.63 9.35 6.75
CA ALA A 19 -19.80 9.00 7.55
C ALA A 19 -19.83 9.72 8.91
N ARG A 20 -18.66 10.05 9.47
CA ARG A 20 -18.53 10.80 10.72
C ARG A 20 -18.31 12.31 10.54
N LYS A 21 -18.41 12.83 9.31
CA LYS A 21 -18.14 14.22 8.96
C LYS A 21 -16.73 14.69 9.35
N LEU A 22 -15.77 13.78 9.44
CA LEU A 22 -14.38 14.06 9.76
C LEU A 22 -13.56 14.26 8.49
N ARG A 23 -12.56 15.15 8.56
CA ARG A 23 -11.66 15.44 7.45
C ARG A 23 -10.32 14.72 7.66
N MET A 24 -9.56 14.55 6.57
CA MET A 24 -8.20 13.98 6.63
C MET A 24 -7.28 14.78 7.57
N ILE A 25 -7.47 16.11 7.65
CA ILE A 25 -6.70 16.96 8.58
C ILE A 25 -6.99 16.63 10.04
N ASP A 26 -8.20 16.17 10.38
CA ASP A 26 -8.55 15.79 11.76
C ASP A 26 -7.84 14.49 12.14
N GLN A 27 -7.78 13.53 11.22
CA GLN A 27 -6.99 12.32 11.43
C GLN A 27 -5.49 12.64 11.53
N ALA A 28 -4.98 13.53 10.69
CA ALA A 28 -3.58 13.93 10.73
C ALA A 28 -3.20 14.54 12.09
N LYS A 29 -4.09 15.38 12.65
CA LYS A 29 -3.94 15.94 14.00
C LYS A 29 -3.93 14.85 15.07
N GLU A 30 -4.89 13.94 15.03
CA GLU A 30 -4.98 12.81 15.96
C GLU A 30 -3.69 11.97 15.93
N PHE A 31 -3.21 11.64 14.73
CA PHE A 31 -2.06 10.77 14.52
C PHE A 31 -0.73 11.53 14.66
N LYS A 32 -0.78 12.84 14.98
CA LYS A 32 0.38 13.74 15.09
C LYS A 32 1.30 13.66 13.86
N CYS A 33 0.70 13.62 12.67
CA CYS A 33 1.39 13.52 11.40
C CYS A 33 0.86 14.54 10.38
N SER A 34 1.43 14.56 9.18
CA SER A 34 0.95 15.46 8.12
C SER A 34 -0.23 14.87 7.34
N PRO A 35 -1.14 15.69 6.79
CA PRO A 35 -2.18 15.20 5.86
C PRO A 35 -1.58 14.50 4.63
N SER A 36 -0.40 14.92 4.17
CA SER A 36 0.33 14.26 3.09
C SER A 36 0.77 12.84 3.45
N PHE A 37 1.07 12.57 4.71
CA PHE A 37 1.37 11.22 5.19
C PHE A 37 0.13 10.32 5.13
N ILE A 38 -1.02 10.80 5.63
CA ILE A 38 -2.29 10.06 5.54
C ILE A 38 -2.64 9.77 4.07
N SER A 39 -2.53 10.78 3.20
CA SER A 39 -2.75 10.61 1.76
C SER A 39 -1.79 9.57 1.16
N ALA A 40 -0.52 9.56 1.54
CA ALA A 40 0.45 8.58 1.07
C ALA A 40 0.09 7.16 1.53
N VAL A 41 -0.42 6.97 2.74
CA VAL A 41 -0.90 5.66 3.21
C VAL A 41 -2.12 5.22 2.40
N GLU A 42 -3.10 6.10 2.21
CA GLU A 42 -4.39 5.75 1.58
C GLU A 42 -4.33 5.55 0.07
N THR A 43 -3.45 6.30 -0.60
CA THR A 43 -3.13 6.08 -2.02
C THR A 43 -2.05 5.01 -2.20
N GLY A 44 -1.47 4.53 -1.09
CA GLY A 44 -0.48 3.48 -1.11
C GLY A 44 0.89 3.89 -1.62
N GLY A 45 1.20 5.18 -1.60
CA GLY A 45 2.57 5.68 -1.70
C GLY A 45 3.43 5.37 -0.45
N LYS A 46 2.80 4.98 0.67
CA LYS A 46 3.46 4.47 1.88
C LYS A 46 2.74 3.22 2.39
N GLN A 47 3.50 2.29 2.95
CA GLN A 47 2.93 1.14 3.66
C GLN A 47 2.12 1.62 4.87
N VAL A 48 1.03 0.90 5.16
CA VAL A 48 0.24 1.12 6.39
C VAL A 48 1.14 0.83 7.60
N PRO A 49 1.41 1.80 8.48
CA PRO A 49 2.22 1.59 9.67
C PRO A 49 1.61 0.54 10.61
N GLU A 50 2.46 -0.15 11.36
CA GLU A 50 2.03 -1.00 12.46
C GLU A 50 1.22 -0.17 13.48
N GLY A 51 0.14 -0.75 14.02
CA GLY A 51 -0.77 -0.08 14.95
C GLY A 51 -1.62 1.05 14.34
N TYR A 52 -1.56 1.29 13.02
CA TYR A 52 -2.37 2.33 12.37
C TYR A 52 -3.86 2.02 12.45
N VAL A 53 -4.26 0.76 12.20
CA VAL A 53 -5.67 0.34 12.28
C VAL A 53 -6.18 0.43 13.71
N ASP A 54 -5.36 0.09 14.70
CA ASP A 54 -5.71 0.25 16.11
C ASP A 54 -5.88 1.72 16.48
N SER A 55 -4.96 2.58 16.08
CA SER A 55 -5.04 4.02 16.31
C SER A 55 -6.30 4.62 15.65
N PHE A 56 -6.60 4.22 14.42
CA PHE A 56 -7.80 4.63 13.69
C PHE A 56 -9.08 4.13 14.37
N GLY A 57 -9.06 2.87 14.78
CA GLY A 57 -10.14 2.21 15.48
C GLY A 57 -10.41 2.79 16.86
N ASN A 58 -9.38 3.23 17.57
CA ASN A 58 -9.50 3.85 18.90
C ASN A 58 -10.06 5.27 18.78
N TRP A 59 -9.49 6.08 17.89
CA TRP A 59 -9.95 7.45 17.64
C TRP A 59 -11.44 7.52 17.27
N LEU A 60 -11.88 6.56 16.46
CA LEU A 60 -13.26 6.48 16.00
C LEU A 60 -14.10 5.49 16.81
N ASN A 61 -13.61 4.91 17.89
CA ASN A 61 -14.37 3.90 18.66
C ASN A 61 -15.07 2.86 17.76
N LEU A 62 -14.32 2.28 16.81
CA LEU A 62 -14.82 1.26 15.87
C LEU A 62 -15.00 -0.07 16.58
N ASP A 63 -15.99 -0.85 16.14
CA ASP A 63 -16.18 -2.21 16.61
C ASP A 63 -15.07 -3.16 16.09
N LEU A 64 -14.98 -4.33 16.71
CA LEU A 64 -13.94 -5.31 16.40
C LEU A 64 -14.05 -5.87 14.97
N VAL A 65 -15.26 -5.99 14.42
CA VAL A 65 -15.47 -6.53 13.07
C VAL A 65 -14.92 -5.54 12.04
N THR A 66 -15.25 -4.26 12.20
CA THR A 66 -14.73 -3.18 11.33
C THR A 66 -13.20 -3.08 11.43
N ARG A 67 -12.63 -3.17 12.64
CA ARG A 67 -11.16 -3.17 12.81
C ARG A 67 -10.49 -4.35 12.09
N LYS A 68 -11.01 -5.57 12.25
CA LYS A 68 -10.48 -6.76 11.57
C LYS A 68 -10.57 -6.63 10.05
N HIS A 69 -11.67 -6.08 9.53
CA HIS A 69 -11.81 -5.83 8.11
C HIS A 69 -10.78 -4.83 7.59
N LEU A 70 -10.60 -3.69 8.27
CA LEU A 70 -9.57 -2.70 7.93
C LEU A 70 -8.16 -3.29 8.00
N GLN A 71 -7.88 -4.14 8.99
CA GLN A 71 -6.59 -4.81 9.12
C GLN A 71 -6.34 -5.75 7.94
N ALA A 72 -7.32 -6.57 7.55
CA ALA A 72 -7.20 -7.43 6.38
C ALA A 72 -6.93 -6.61 5.09
N LEU A 73 -7.57 -5.45 4.93
CA LEU A 73 -7.32 -4.55 3.80
C LEU A 73 -5.92 -3.91 3.84
N ALA A 74 -5.42 -3.58 5.03
CA ALA A 74 -4.06 -3.08 5.21
C ALA A 74 -3.02 -4.15 4.86
N ASP A 75 -3.28 -5.40 5.24
CA ASP A 75 -2.40 -6.56 5.03
C ASP A 75 -2.45 -7.09 3.59
N ALA A 76 -3.58 -6.94 2.90
CA ALA A 76 -3.76 -7.38 1.50
C ALA A 76 -2.76 -6.72 0.52
N ARG A 77 -2.06 -5.66 0.93
CA ARG A 77 -1.00 -5.01 0.14
C ARG A 77 0.40 -5.62 0.31
N ILE A 78 0.55 -6.66 1.13
CA ILE A 78 1.82 -7.36 1.32
C ILE A 78 1.98 -8.40 0.20
N ASN A 79 2.11 -7.97 -1.06
CA ASN A 79 2.75 -8.78 -2.10
C ASN A 79 4.27 -8.62 -1.97
N VAL A 80 4.81 -9.01 -0.80
CA VAL A 80 6.25 -8.98 -0.57
C VAL A 80 6.86 -10.17 -1.30
N ILE A 81 7.40 -9.89 -2.48
CA ILE A 81 8.28 -10.82 -3.18
C ILE A 81 9.63 -10.79 -2.44
N ARG A 82 9.85 -11.78 -1.57
CA ARG A 82 11.13 -11.95 -0.88
C ARG A 82 12.11 -12.60 -1.83
N PHE A 83 13.05 -11.81 -2.35
CA PHE A 83 14.13 -12.30 -3.18
C PHE A 83 15.42 -12.46 -2.36
N THR A 84 15.94 -13.69 -2.27
CA THR A 84 17.22 -13.99 -1.61
C THR A 84 18.28 -14.26 -2.68
N PRO A 85 19.18 -13.31 -2.99
CA PRO A 85 20.21 -13.52 -3.99
C PRO A 85 21.28 -14.51 -3.53
N ILE A 86 21.70 -15.41 -4.42
CA ILE A 86 22.77 -16.40 -4.16
C ILE A 86 24.13 -15.70 -3.95
N ASN A 87 24.38 -14.57 -4.63
CA ASN A 87 25.64 -13.83 -4.53
C ASN A 87 25.44 -12.31 -4.73
N LYS A 88 26.50 -11.54 -4.51
CA LYS A 88 26.49 -10.06 -4.61
C LYS A 88 26.15 -9.56 -6.03
N GLU A 89 26.59 -10.27 -7.06
CA GLU A 89 26.34 -9.90 -8.46
C GLU A 89 24.85 -10.03 -8.82
N ARG A 90 24.23 -11.17 -8.49
CA ARG A 90 22.79 -11.41 -8.66
C ARG A 90 21.95 -10.45 -7.83
N ALA A 91 22.42 -10.06 -6.63
CA ALA A 91 21.76 -9.03 -5.83
C ALA A 91 21.75 -7.65 -6.53
N ALA A 92 22.87 -7.26 -7.14
CA ALA A 92 22.99 -6.01 -7.85
C ALA A 92 22.12 -5.99 -9.12
N LEU A 93 22.10 -7.10 -9.86
CA LEU A 93 21.24 -7.27 -11.03
C LEU A 93 19.76 -7.19 -10.66
N ALA A 94 19.33 -7.94 -9.65
CA ALA A 94 17.94 -7.93 -9.19
C ALA A 94 17.49 -6.52 -8.81
N ARG A 95 18.31 -5.77 -8.04
CA ARG A 95 18.00 -4.37 -7.68
C ARG A 95 17.81 -3.47 -8.89
N ARG A 96 18.66 -3.62 -9.92
CA ARG A 96 18.53 -2.86 -11.18
C ARG A 96 17.27 -3.26 -11.95
N LEU A 97 16.98 -4.55 -12.00
CA LEU A 97 15.82 -5.10 -12.69
C LEU A 97 14.51 -4.65 -12.02
N PHE A 98 14.41 -4.73 -10.69
CA PHE A 98 13.26 -4.22 -9.95
C PHE A 98 12.99 -2.74 -10.23
N ARG A 99 14.04 -1.91 -10.27
CA ARG A 99 13.89 -0.48 -10.64
C ARG A 99 13.40 -0.28 -12.07
N LYS A 100 13.79 -1.17 -13.00
CA LYS A 100 13.34 -1.12 -14.39
C LYS A 100 11.87 -1.58 -14.50
N ILE A 101 11.53 -2.72 -13.91
CA ILE A 101 10.17 -3.28 -13.89
C ILE A 101 9.17 -2.26 -13.36
N ASN A 102 9.49 -1.56 -12.26
CA ASN A 102 8.62 -0.53 -11.68
C ASN A 102 8.38 0.69 -12.60
N LYS A 103 9.09 0.82 -13.71
CA LYS A 103 8.96 1.91 -14.70
C LYS A 103 8.45 1.43 -16.06
N MET A 104 8.20 0.13 -16.23
CA MET A 104 7.76 -0.44 -17.50
C MET A 104 6.27 -0.24 -17.70
N SER A 105 5.88 0.00 -18.95
CA SER A 105 4.49 0.02 -19.40
C SER A 105 3.90 -1.40 -19.46
N PRO A 106 2.56 -1.54 -19.51
CA PRO A 106 1.92 -2.85 -19.65
C PRO A 106 2.41 -3.64 -20.86
N ASP A 107 2.69 -2.98 -21.99
CA ASP A 107 3.16 -3.63 -23.21
C ASP A 107 4.62 -4.12 -23.07
N GLU A 108 5.48 -3.34 -22.41
CA GLU A 108 6.84 -3.76 -22.10
C GLU A 108 6.86 -4.94 -21.12
N ILE A 109 5.93 -4.99 -20.17
CA ILE A 109 5.79 -6.11 -19.23
C ILE A 109 5.41 -7.39 -19.99
N ARG A 110 4.41 -7.34 -20.89
CA ARG A 110 4.00 -8.50 -21.70
C ARG A 110 5.12 -9.02 -22.59
N LYS A 111 5.91 -8.11 -23.16
CA LYS A 111 7.07 -8.48 -23.98
C LYS A 111 8.14 -9.18 -23.14
N LEU A 112 8.46 -8.64 -21.96
CA LEU A 112 9.42 -9.27 -21.05
C LEU A 112 8.94 -10.64 -20.57
N ASP A 113 7.65 -10.79 -20.29
CA ASP A 113 7.05 -12.07 -19.87
C ASP A 113 7.18 -13.15 -20.96
N ALA A 114 6.96 -12.78 -22.23
CA ALA A 114 7.15 -13.69 -23.36
C ALA A 114 8.61 -14.12 -23.59
N ASP A 115 9.57 -13.29 -23.19
CA ASP A 115 11.02 -13.56 -23.32
C ASP A 115 11.57 -14.40 -22.15
N LEU A 116 10.80 -14.56 -21.06
CA LEU A 116 11.20 -15.37 -19.90
C LEU A 116 10.70 -16.81 -20.07
N PRO A 117 11.51 -17.83 -19.73
CA PRO A 117 11.01 -19.20 -19.66
C PRO A 117 9.88 -19.24 -18.63
N GLY A 118 8.70 -19.70 -19.05
CA GLY A 118 7.51 -19.74 -18.21
C GLY A 118 7.74 -20.55 -16.94
N ASP A 119 7.13 -20.10 -15.83
CA ASP A 119 7.05 -20.87 -14.58
C ASP A 119 6.33 -22.19 -14.90
N GLU A 120 7.06 -23.29 -14.99
CA GLU A 120 6.47 -24.64 -14.96
C GLU A 120 5.80 -24.79 -13.59
N ARG A 121 4.48 -24.61 -13.56
CA ARG A 121 3.65 -24.94 -12.40
C ARG A 121 3.53 -26.45 -12.23
#